data_AF-A0A1E5QEC6-F1
#
_entry.id   AF-A0A1E5QEC6-F1
#
_cell.length_a   1.000
_cell.length_b   1.000
_cell.length_c   1.000
_cell.angle_alpha   90.00
_cell.angle_beta   90.00
_cell.angle_gamma   90.00
#
_symmetry.space_group_name_H-M   'P 1'
#
loop_
_entity.id
_entity.type
_entity.pdbx_description
1 polymer ?
#
loop_
_entity_poly.entity_id
_entity_poly.type
_entity_poly.pdbx_seq_one_letter_code
_entity_poly.pdbx_strand_id
1 'polypeptide(L)'
;MDIKTINDLKLSCIAGSDPCSSFDNKNLREADLSQANLKGIHLRGVNLSKANLSGADLSGANLIDANLSEANLMGANLSEANLEYVHLRGANLTQANLSQANLVDANLKDANLMGANLWGVKLRDTNLRGANLQGATLPRGEVYEVYLKTVIPYLCTYRGKTLAEVAAAWDCHEWSNCPMHVALGIHHPKQAPVEVRQQVEEFVALFDAGALPKPL
;
A
#
# COMPACT_ATOMS: atom_id res chain seq x y z
N MET A 1 -16.63 25.70 -6.96
CA MET A 1 -16.67 24.87 -8.17
C MET A 1 -17.54 23.67 -7.84
N ASP A 2 -18.60 23.45 -8.61
CA ASP A 2 -19.51 22.31 -8.44
C ASP A 2 -18.97 21.10 -9.25
N ILE A 3 -19.33 19.88 -8.85
CA ILE A 3 -18.88 18.60 -9.44
C ILE A 3 -19.13 18.57 -10.96
N LYS A 4 -20.23 19.20 -11.42
CA LYS A 4 -20.52 19.37 -12.86
C LYS A 4 -19.45 20.15 -13.61
N THR A 5 -18.93 21.23 -13.01
CA THR A 5 -17.90 22.07 -13.63
C THR A 5 -16.55 21.34 -13.76
N ILE A 6 -16.31 20.33 -12.91
CA ILE A 6 -15.08 19.54 -12.89
C ILE A 6 -15.11 18.42 -13.93
N ASN A 7 -16.29 17.85 -14.19
CA ASN A 7 -16.48 16.84 -15.24
C ASN A 7 -16.48 17.47 -16.66
N ASP A 8 -16.96 18.71 -16.81
CA ASP A 8 -16.97 19.41 -18.11
C ASP A 8 -15.60 20.01 -18.47
N LEU A 9 -14.78 20.33 -17.46
CA LEU A 9 -13.36 20.58 -17.66
C LEU A 9 -12.68 19.23 -17.82
N LYS A 10 -12.43 18.80 -19.06
CA LYS A 10 -11.29 17.90 -19.31
C LYS A 10 -10.10 18.50 -18.55
N LEU A 11 -9.69 17.86 -17.45
CA LEU A 11 -8.61 18.33 -16.57
C LEU A 11 -7.23 18.35 -17.27
N SER A 12 -7.20 18.17 -18.59
CA SER A 12 -6.02 18.30 -19.44
C SER A 12 -5.27 19.63 -19.27
N CYS A 13 -5.89 20.64 -18.65
CA CYS A 13 -5.31 21.98 -18.50
C CYS A 13 -4.81 22.32 -17.08
N ILE A 14 -5.12 21.54 -16.02
CA ILE A 14 -4.76 21.96 -14.64
C ILE A 14 -3.35 21.49 -14.24
N ALA A 15 -2.78 20.52 -14.95
CA ALA A 15 -1.46 19.97 -14.66
C ALA A 15 -0.27 20.84 -15.10
N GLY A 16 -0.51 21.92 -15.85
CA GLY A 16 0.54 22.62 -16.59
C GLY A 16 0.69 24.11 -16.35
N SER A 17 -0.30 24.81 -15.76
CA SER A 17 -0.27 26.29 -15.73
C SER A 17 -0.14 26.93 -14.35
N ASP A 18 -0.52 26.27 -13.25
CA ASP A 18 -0.46 26.89 -11.92
C ASP A 18 -0.07 25.92 -10.80
N PRO A 19 1.21 25.95 -10.36
CA PRO A 19 1.69 25.25 -9.15
C PRO A 19 0.97 25.64 -7.85
N CYS A 20 0.10 26.66 -7.89
CA CYS A 20 -0.63 27.19 -6.74
C CYS A 20 -2.08 26.71 -6.63
N SER A 21 -2.58 25.89 -7.56
CA SER A 21 -3.96 25.38 -7.47
C SER A 21 -4.05 24.17 -6.52
N SER A 22 -4.09 24.46 -5.21
CA SER A 22 -4.37 23.45 -4.19
C SER A 22 -5.84 23.00 -4.28
N PHE A 23 -6.05 21.69 -4.31
CA PHE A 23 -7.36 21.05 -4.22
C PHE A 23 -7.62 20.47 -2.84
N ASP A 24 -6.87 20.96 -1.84
CA ASP A 24 -6.98 20.47 -0.47
C ASP A 24 -8.42 20.63 0.04
N ASN A 25 -8.91 19.58 0.69
CA ASN A 25 -10.25 19.49 1.27
C ASN A 25 -11.40 19.71 0.27
N LYS A 26 -11.17 19.61 -1.04
CA LYS A 26 -12.24 19.68 -2.05
C LYS A 26 -13.03 18.37 -2.09
N ASN A 27 -14.29 18.48 -2.52
CA ASN A 27 -15.13 17.33 -2.79
C ASN A 27 -15.13 17.03 -4.30
N LEU A 28 -14.43 15.97 -4.66
CA LEU A 28 -14.28 15.40 -6.01
C LEU A 28 -14.82 13.96 -6.05
N ARG A 29 -15.76 13.63 -5.15
CA ARG A 29 -16.41 12.33 -5.12
C ARG A 29 -17.02 12.01 -6.49
N GLU A 30 -16.82 10.78 -6.95
CA GLU A 30 -17.35 10.28 -8.22
C GLU A 30 -16.88 11.07 -9.47
N ALA A 31 -15.86 11.93 -9.33
CA ALA A 31 -15.30 12.67 -10.46
C ALA A 31 -14.61 11.73 -11.45
N ASP A 32 -14.68 12.06 -12.74
CA ASP A 32 -13.88 11.38 -13.77
C ASP A 32 -12.56 12.13 -14.00
N LEU A 33 -11.49 11.51 -13.51
CA LEU A 33 -10.11 11.96 -13.58
C LEU A 33 -9.24 10.91 -14.29
N SER A 34 -9.86 10.04 -15.09
CA SER A 34 -9.13 9.01 -15.82
C SER A 34 -8.10 9.64 -16.76
N GLN A 35 -6.88 9.06 -16.77
CA GLN A 35 -5.74 9.56 -17.55
C GLN A 35 -5.35 11.02 -17.26
N ALA A 36 -5.84 11.63 -16.17
CA ALA A 36 -5.46 12.99 -15.81
C ALA A 36 -3.99 13.06 -15.42
N ASN A 37 -3.31 14.13 -15.83
CA ASN A 37 -2.00 14.48 -15.29
C ASN A 37 -2.22 15.25 -13.99
N LEU A 38 -1.84 14.66 -12.87
CA LEU A 38 -1.97 15.20 -11.51
C LEU A 38 -0.61 15.12 -10.79
N LYS A 39 0.48 15.12 -11.55
CA LYS A 39 1.83 14.97 -11.02
C LYS A 39 2.15 16.09 -10.04
N GLY A 40 2.62 15.73 -8.84
CA GLY A 40 3.02 16.67 -7.79
C GLY A 40 1.89 17.52 -7.20
N ILE A 41 0.63 17.22 -7.51
CA ILE A 41 -0.51 18.03 -7.07
C ILE A 41 -0.71 17.99 -5.55
N HIS A 42 -1.29 19.05 -5.00
CA HIS A 42 -1.71 19.10 -3.60
C HIS A 42 -3.20 18.75 -3.48
N LEU A 43 -3.47 17.58 -2.89
CA LEU A 43 -4.78 16.96 -2.70
C LEU A 43 -4.99 16.53 -1.24
N ARG A 44 -4.40 17.25 -0.28
CA ARG A 44 -4.49 16.90 1.14
C ARG A 44 -5.95 16.96 1.61
N GLY A 45 -6.43 15.90 2.26
CA GLY A 45 -7.80 15.84 2.77
C GLY A 45 -8.90 15.87 1.69
N VAL A 46 -8.55 15.72 0.40
CA VAL A 46 -9.53 15.74 -0.68
C VAL A 46 -10.44 14.53 -0.58
N ASN A 47 -11.73 14.70 -0.90
CA ASN A 47 -12.64 13.58 -1.07
C ASN A 47 -12.69 13.16 -2.55
N LEU A 48 -12.03 12.05 -2.87
CA LEU A 48 -12.03 11.37 -4.17
C LEU A 48 -12.73 9.99 -4.08
N SER A 49 -13.61 9.80 -3.09
CA SER A 49 -14.33 8.52 -2.94
C SER A 49 -15.08 8.18 -4.23
N LYS A 50 -14.98 6.92 -4.68
CA LYS A 50 -15.57 6.44 -5.94
C LYS A 50 -15.15 7.18 -7.21
N ALA A 51 -14.13 8.04 -7.17
CA ALA A 51 -13.63 8.72 -8.35
C ALA A 51 -13.00 7.72 -9.33
N ASN A 52 -13.05 8.03 -10.62
CA ASN A 52 -12.34 7.29 -11.64
C ASN A 52 -10.98 7.96 -11.89
N LEU A 53 -9.89 7.32 -11.46
CA LEU A 53 -8.50 7.77 -11.61
C LEU A 53 -7.69 6.77 -12.43
N SER A 54 -8.35 5.93 -13.24
CA SER A 54 -7.68 4.88 -14.02
C SER A 54 -6.61 5.48 -14.94
N GLY A 55 -5.38 5.02 -14.79
CA GLY A 55 -4.19 5.50 -15.50
C GLY A 55 -3.84 6.97 -15.31
N ALA A 56 -4.38 7.63 -14.27
CA ALA A 56 -3.94 8.97 -13.92
C ALA A 56 -2.47 8.98 -13.46
N ASP A 57 -1.75 10.08 -13.74
CA ASP A 57 -0.41 10.31 -13.20
C ASP A 57 -0.50 11.15 -11.93
N LEU A 58 -0.37 10.50 -10.78
CA LEU A 58 -0.31 11.09 -9.43
C LEU A 58 1.11 11.01 -8.85
N SER A 59 2.14 10.87 -9.69
CA SER A 59 3.52 10.74 -9.20
C SER A 59 3.92 11.95 -8.36
N GLY A 60 4.48 11.70 -7.18
CA GLY A 60 4.86 12.74 -6.21
C GLY A 60 3.69 13.56 -5.64
N ALA A 61 2.43 13.17 -5.88
CA ALA A 61 1.28 13.90 -5.35
C ALA A 61 1.24 13.86 -3.81
N ASN A 62 0.70 14.93 -3.20
CA ASN A 62 0.42 14.98 -1.77
C ASN A 62 -1.06 14.64 -1.53
N LEU A 63 -1.30 13.42 -1.05
CA LEU A 63 -2.62 12.83 -0.78
C LEU A 63 -2.81 12.53 0.71
N ILE A 64 -2.08 13.23 1.58
CA ILE A 64 -2.21 13.04 3.04
C ILE A 64 -3.67 13.20 3.44
N ASP A 65 -4.20 12.24 4.22
CA ASP A 65 -5.58 12.25 4.74
C ASP A 65 -6.68 12.29 3.64
N ALA A 66 -6.32 12.01 2.38
CA ALA A 66 -7.29 11.98 1.29
C ALA A 66 -8.20 10.75 1.39
N ASN A 67 -9.46 10.92 0.98
CA ASN A 67 -10.41 9.81 0.89
C ASN A 67 -10.53 9.32 -0.55
N LEU A 68 -9.93 8.16 -0.83
CA LEU A 68 -9.97 7.42 -2.10
C LEU A 68 -10.74 6.09 -1.95
N SER A 69 -11.63 5.98 -0.95
CA SER A 69 -12.40 4.76 -0.72
C SER A 69 -13.24 4.41 -1.95
N GLU A 70 -13.22 3.13 -2.35
CA GLU A 70 -13.89 2.61 -3.54
C GLU A 70 -13.49 3.30 -4.87
N ALA A 71 -12.40 4.07 -4.92
CA ALA A 71 -11.93 4.72 -6.14
C ALA A 71 -11.31 3.70 -7.12
N ASN A 72 -11.41 4.00 -8.42
CA ASN A 72 -10.75 3.23 -9.47
C ASN A 72 -9.38 3.83 -9.82
N LEU A 73 -8.31 3.23 -9.34
CA LEU A 73 -6.91 3.61 -9.58
C LEU A 73 -6.18 2.59 -10.48
N MET A 74 -6.92 1.81 -11.28
CA MET A 74 -6.33 0.80 -12.16
C MET A 74 -5.26 1.43 -13.06
N GLY A 75 -4.04 0.88 -13.01
CA GLY A 75 -2.89 1.36 -13.80
C GLY A 75 -2.42 2.78 -13.48
N ALA A 76 -2.91 3.41 -12.40
CA ALA A 76 -2.49 4.76 -12.03
C ALA A 76 -1.03 4.78 -11.57
N ASN A 77 -0.34 5.90 -11.82
CA ASN A 77 1.02 6.13 -11.34
C ASN A 77 0.99 6.93 -10.04
N LEU A 78 1.27 6.29 -8.91
CA LEU A 78 1.37 6.87 -7.56
C LEU A 78 2.83 6.84 -7.05
N SER A 79 3.82 6.69 -7.93
CA SER A 79 5.22 6.61 -7.51
C SER A 79 5.63 7.84 -6.72
N GLU A 80 6.35 7.65 -5.62
CA GLU A 80 6.84 8.72 -4.74
C GLU A 80 5.73 9.60 -4.11
N ALA A 81 4.45 9.23 -4.26
CA ALA A 81 3.35 9.98 -3.67
C ALA A 81 3.36 9.90 -2.14
N ASN A 82 2.97 10.99 -1.48
CA ASN A 82 2.70 10.97 -0.05
C ASN A 82 1.23 10.58 0.20
N LEU A 83 1.03 9.39 0.74
CA LEU A 83 -0.27 8.77 1.02
C LEU A 83 -0.43 8.50 2.53
N GLU A 84 0.24 9.28 3.39
CA GLU A 84 0.09 9.13 4.85
C GLU A 84 -1.38 9.32 5.26
N TYR A 85 -1.90 8.45 6.10
CA TYR A 85 -3.30 8.47 6.56
C TYR A 85 -4.35 8.36 5.44
N VAL A 86 -3.99 7.96 4.22
CA VAL A 86 -4.95 7.89 3.11
C VAL A 86 -6.00 6.80 3.34
N HIS A 87 -7.25 7.06 2.95
CA HIS A 87 -8.31 6.06 2.99
C HIS A 87 -8.50 5.45 1.60
N LEU A 88 -8.13 4.18 1.43
CA LEU A 88 -8.17 3.41 0.18
C LEU A 88 -9.03 2.14 0.32
N ARG A 89 -9.94 2.09 1.31
CA ARG A 89 -10.75 0.91 1.56
C ARG A 89 -11.54 0.52 0.30
N GLY A 90 -11.41 -0.73 -0.13
CA GLY A 90 -12.11 -1.25 -1.32
C GLY A 90 -11.70 -0.62 -2.64
N ALA A 91 -10.62 0.19 -2.69
CA ALA A 91 -10.15 0.81 -3.92
C ALA A 91 -9.56 -0.23 -4.88
N ASN A 92 -9.67 0.02 -6.19
CA ASN A 92 -9.05 -0.81 -7.21
C ASN A 92 -7.69 -0.21 -7.63
N LEU A 93 -6.60 -0.80 -7.17
CA LEU A 93 -5.21 -0.45 -7.48
C LEU A 93 -4.54 -1.49 -8.39
N THR A 94 -5.33 -2.26 -9.15
CA THR A 94 -4.81 -3.27 -10.08
C THR A 94 -3.77 -2.65 -11.01
N GLN A 95 -2.57 -3.23 -11.07
CA GLN A 95 -1.43 -2.76 -11.88
C GLN A 95 -1.00 -1.31 -11.60
N ALA A 96 -1.40 -0.72 -10.47
CA ALA A 96 -0.94 0.63 -10.10
C ALA A 96 0.55 0.62 -9.72
N ASN A 97 1.23 1.72 -10.02
CA ASN A 97 2.62 1.92 -9.61
C ASN A 97 2.67 2.72 -8.29
N LEU A 98 3.00 2.08 -7.18
CA LEU A 98 3.13 2.70 -5.85
C LEU A 98 4.60 2.76 -5.40
N SER A 99 5.55 2.65 -6.34
CA SER A 99 6.96 2.56 -5.99
C SER A 99 7.42 3.77 -5.17
N GLN A 100 8.14 3.52 -4.08
CA GLN A 100 8.63 4.53 -3.13
C GLN A 100 7.55 5.41 -2.49
N ALA A 101 6.26 5.08 -2.61
CA ALA A 101 5.20 5.86 -1.98
C ALA A 101 5.23 5.72 -0.44
N ASN A 102 4.64 6.70 0.24
CA ASN A 102 4.53 6.69 1.70
C ASN A 102 3.12 6.27 2.13
N LEU A 103 2.91 5.01 2.55
CA LEU A 103 1.61 4.47 2.99
C LEU A 103 1.48 4.37 4.52
N VAL A 104 2.31 5.12 5.26
CA VAL A 104 2.27 5.10 6.72
C VAL A 104 0.86 5.47 7.21
N ASP A 105 0.32 4.67 8.14
CA ASP A 105 -1.04 4.81 8.68
C ASP A 105 -2.18 4.75 7.62
N ALA A 106 -1.90 4.29 6.39
CA ALA A 106 -2.89 4.18 5.34
C ALA A 106 -3.86 3.00 5.56
N ASN A 107 -5.10 3.17 5.12
CA ASN A 107 -6.12 2.12 5.18
C ASN A 107 -6.43 1.55 3.78
N LEU A 108 -5.84 0.40 3.44
CA LEU A 108 -6.07 -0.35 2.20
C LEU A 108 -6.92 -1.62 2.44
N LYS A 109 -7.72 -1.65 3.50
CA LYS A 109 -8.58 -2.80 3.79
C LYS A 109 -9.46 -3.14 2.58
N ASP A 110 -9.55 -4.42 2.25
CA ASP A 110 -10.36 -4.93 1.12
C ASP A 110 -9.98 -4.36 -0.27
N ALA A 111 -8.83 -3.68 -0.41
CA ALA A 111 -8.39 -3.10 -1.68
C ALA A 111 -7.85 -4.16 -2.64
N ASN A 112 -7.95 -3.92 -3.95
CA ASN A 112 -7.37 -4.79 -4.96
C ASN A 112 -6.02 -4.24 -5.45
N LEU A 113 -4.91 -4.84 -5.04
CA LEU A 113 -3.53 -4.49 -5.41
C LEU A 113 -2.92 -5.50 -6.40
N MET A 114 -3.74 -6.26 -7.13
CA MET A 114 -3.26 -7.29 -8.04
C MET A 114 -2.27 -6.72 -9.06
N GLY A 115 -1.07 -7.26 -9.12
CA GLY A 115 0.00 -6.80 -10.01
C GLY A 115 0.54 -5.40 -9.71
N ALA A 116 0.22 -4.80 -8.56
CA ALA A 116 0.72 -3.49 -8.19
C ALA A 116 2.22 -3.52 -7.87
N ASN A 117 2.91 -2.42 -8.13
CA ASN A 117 4.33 -2.27 -7.78
C ASN A 117 4.48 -1.54 -6.44
N LEU A 118 4.84 -2.27 -5.38
CA LEU A 118 5.06 -1.72 -4.03
C LEU A 118 6.55 -1.56 -3.70
N TRP A 119 7.46 -1.64 -4.68
CA TRP A 119 8.89 -1.55 -4.42
C TRP A 119 9.26 -0.27 -3.66
N GLY A 120 9.97 -0.40 -2.55
CA GLY A 120 10.38 0.71 -1.69
C GLY A 120 9.26 1.42 -0.94
N VAL A 121 8.01 0.92 -0.97
CA VAL A 121 6.89 1.54 -0.26
C VAL A 121 7.08 1.45 1.26
N LYS A 122 6.63 2.47 2.00
CA LYS A 122 6.65 2.47 3.47
C LYS A 122 5.30 1.97 3.99
N LEU A 123 5.29 0.84 4.70
CA LEU A 123 4.06 0.16 5.19
C LEU A 123 3.84 0.25 6.71
N ARG A 124 4.55 1.13 7.43
CA ARG A 124 4.41 1.20 8.89
C ARG A 124 2.98 1.57 9.27
N ASP A 125 2.35 0.75 10.10
CA ASP A 125 0.97 0.94 10.58
C ASP A 125 -0.10 0.94 9.45
N THR A 126 0.24 0.46 8.25
CA THR A 126 -0.71 0.32 7.15
C THR A 126 -1.68 -0.84 7.40
N ASN A 127 -2.96 -0.69 7.07
CA ASN A 127 -3.93 -1.79 7.12
C ASN A 127 -4.17 -2.38 5.72
N LEU A 128 -3.66 -3.59 5.48
CA LEU A 128 -3.83 -4.38 4.25
C LEU A 128 -4.77 -5.59 4.44
N ARG A 129 -5.51 -5.67 5.55
CA ARG A 129 -6.41 -6.82 5.81
C ARG A 129 -7.41 -6.99 4.67
N GLY A 130 -7.48 -8.21 4.13
CA GLY A 130 -8.38 -8.55 3.02
C GLY A 130 -7.97 -7.97 1.66
N ALA A 131 -6.82 -7.29 1.56
CA ALA A 131 -6.33 -6.79 0.29
C ALA A 131 -5.83 -7.93 -0.60
N ASN A 132 -6.08 -7.81 -1.91
CA ASN A 132 -5.56 -8.77 -2.89
C ASN A 132 -4.18 -8.33 -3.39
N LEU A 133 -3.12 -9.04 -3.00
CA LEU A 133 -1.74 -8.78 -3.39
C LEU A 133 -1.21 -9.71 -4.49
N GLN A 134 -2.09 -10.47 -5.16
CA GLN A 134 -1.69 -11.44 -6.18
C GLN A 134 -0.83 -10.78 -7.27
N GLY A 135 0.36 -11.31 -7.53
CA GLY A 135 1.32 -10.80 -8.50
C GLY A 135 1.95 -9.44 -8.16
N ALA A 136 1.68 -8.87 -6.99
CA ALA A 136 2.27 -7.60 -6.58
C ALA A 136 3.77 -7.77 -6.31
N THR A 137 4.56 -6.77 -6.69
CA THR A 137 5.96 -6.64 -6.27
C THR A 137 5.98 -6.03 -4.87
N LEU A 138 6.63 -6.68 -3.92
CA LEU A 138 6.73 -6.29 -2.51
C LEU A 138 7.80 -5.19 -2.29
N PRO A 139 7.83 -4.56 -1.09
CA PRO A 139 8.77 -3.48 -0.78
C PRO A 139 10.24 -3.77 -1.10
N ARG A 140 10.71 -5.02 -0.97
CA ARG A 140 12.09 -5.40 -1.30
C ARG A 140 12.29 -5.97 -2.71
N GLY A 141 11.22 -6.06 -3.51
CA GLY A 141 11.27 -6.42 -4.93
C GLY A 141 10.86 -7.85 -5.24
N GLU A 142 10.60 -8.68 -4.23
CA GLU A 142 10.05 -10.02 -4.43
C GLU A 142 8.60 -9.96 -4.90
N VAL A 143 8.19 -10.88 -5.77
CA VAL A 143 6.77 -11.06 -6.11
C VAL A 143 6.08 -11.77 -4.95
N TYR A 144 4.87 -11.34 -4.59
CA TYR A 144 4.11 -11.82 -3.43
C TYR A 144 4.04 -13.35 -3.34
N GLU A 145 3.70 -14.06 -4.42
CA GLU A 145 3.63 -15.52 -4.42
C GLU A 145 4.99 -16.19 -4.22
N VAL A 146 6.06 -15.59 -4.73
CA VAL A 146 7.43 -16.08 -4.51
C VAL A 146 7.78 -15.89 -3.05
N TYR A 147 7.52 -14.71 -2.48
CA TYR A 147 7.76 -14.40 -1.08
C TYR A 147 7.08 -15.40 -0.13
N LEU A 148 5.81 -15.73 -0.37
CA LEU A 148 5.06 -16.72 0.41
C LEU A 148 5.68 -18.12 0.32
N LYS A 149 6.25 -18.51 -0.82
CA LYS A 149 6.79 -19.86 -1.06
C LYS A 149 8.25 -20.01 -0.67
N THR A 150 9.02 -18.92 -0.61
CA THR A 150 10.46 -18.98 -0.41
C THR A 150 10.89 -18.28 0.88
N VAL A 151 10.57 -17.00 1.02
CA VAL A 151 11.05 -16.17 2.14
C VAL A 151 10.38 -16.58 3.45
N ILE A 152 9.04 -16.72 3.46
CA ILE A 152 8.33 -17.10 4.69
C ILE A 152 8.82 -18.45 5.22
N PRO A 153 8.87 -19.55 4.42
CA PRO A 153 9.35 -20.82 4.92
C PRO A 153 10.79 -20.74 5.42
N TYR A 154 11.68 -20.10 4.66
CA TYR A 154 13.08 -19.93 5.03
C TYR A 154 13.24 -19.23 6.38
N LEU A 155 12.55 -18.12 6.61
CA LEU A 155 12.61 -17.39 7.87
C LEU A 155 12.02 -18.20 9.04
N CYS A 156 10.88 -18.86 8.82
CA CYS A 156 10.21 -19.65 9.85
C CYS A 156 11.07 -20.82 10.32
N THR A 157 11.80 -21.47 9.42
CA THR A 157 12.63 -22.64 9.74
C THR A 157 14.10 -22.29 10.01
N TYR A 158 14.47 -21.00 10.05
CA TYR A 158 15.86 -20.55 10.08
C TYR A 158 16.68 -21.15 11.24
N ARG A 159 16.09 -21.32 12.43
CA ARG A 159 16.73 -21.95 13.61
C ARG A 159 16.31 -23.41 13.83
N GLY A 160 15.88 -24.11 12.77
CA GLY A 160 15.50 -25.53 12.85
C GLY A 160 14.11 -25.78 13.44
N LYS A 161 13.27 -24.74 13.58
CA LYS A 161 11.85 -24.87 13.87
C LYS A 161 11.10 -25.43 12.66
N THR A 162 10.03 -26.18 12.91
CA THR A 162 9.11 -26.61 11.87
C THR A 162 8.11 -25.50 11.54
N LEU A 163 7.56 -25.53 10.32
CA LEU A 163 6.49 -24.59 9.94
C LEU A 163 5.26 -24.73 10.84
N ALA A 164 4.93 -25.95 11.27
CA ALA A 164 3.79 -26.19 12.16
C ALA A 164 3.98 -25.51 13.52
N GLU A 165 5.19 -25.55 14.11
CA GLU A 165 5.49 -24.86 15.36
C GLU A 165 5.32 -23.34 15.23
N VAL A 166 5.79 -22.76 14.12
CA VAL A 166 5.70 -21.30 13.90
C VAL A 166 4.27 -20.88 13.55
N ALA A 167 3.57 -21.67 12.74
CA ALA A 167 2.17 -21.42 12.35
C ALA A 167 1.22 -21.48 13.56
N ALA A 168 1.51 -22.27 14.59
CA ALA A 168 0.72 -22.29 15.82
C ALA A 168 0.67 -20.91 16.52
N ALA A 169 1.69 -20.08 16.31
CA ALA A 169 1.78 -18.73 16.88
C ALA A 169 1.19 -17.65 15.98
N TRP A 170 0.72 -17.98 14.76
CA TRP A 170 0.27 -16.98 13.77
C TRP A 170 -0.92 -16.14 14.26
N ASP A 171 -1.80 -16.74 15.07
CA ASP A 171 -3.03 -16.08 15.56
C ASP A 171 -2.83 -15.37 16.91
N CYS A 172 -1.65 -15.52 17.53
CA CYS A 172 -1.35 -14.88 18.81
C CYS A 172 -0.93 -13.42 18.55
N HIS A 173 -1.90 -12.52 18.44
CA HIS A 173 -1.66 -11.09 18.16
C HIS A 173 -1.21 -10.27 19.39
N GLU A 174 -1.04 -10.91 20.55
CA GLU A 174 -0.72 -10.25 21.82
C GLU A 174 0.77 -9.95 22.00
N TRP A 175 1.66 -10.59 21.24
CA TRP A 175 3.11 -10.39 21.34
C TRP A 175 3.69 -9.78 20.08
N SER A 176 4.61 -8.83 20.27
CA SER A 176 5.41 -8.27 19.19
C SER A 176 6.14 -9.37 18.42
N ASN A 177 5.83 -9.49 17.13
CA ASN A 177 6.46 -10.35 16.11
C ASN A 177 6.13 -11.85 16.19
N CYS A 178 4.92 -12.23 16.56
CA CYS A 178 4.58 -13.58 17.00
C CYS A 178 5.20 -14.78 16.22
N PRO A 179 5.17 -14.86 14.87
CA PRO A 179 5.86 -15.94 14.16
C PRO A 179 7.40 -15.84 14.23
N MET A 180 7.96 -14.63 14.09
CA MET A 180 9.41 -14.42 14.13
C MET A 180 9.98 -14.55 15.55
N HIS A 181 9.18 -14.26 16.58
CA HIS A 181 9.54 -14.56 17.96
C HIS A 181 9.74 -16.06 18.14
N VAL A 182 8.80 -16.89 17.67
CA VAL A 182 8.93 -18.35 17.76
C VAL A 182 10.05 -18.89 16.88
N ALA A 183 10.19 -18.38 15.65
CA ALA A 183 11.19 -18.84 14.70
C ALA A 183 12.63 -18.48 15.10
N LEU A 184 12.84 -17.26 15.62
CA LEU A 184 14.18 -16.70 15.83
C LEU A 184 14.52 -16.42 17.31
N GLY A 185 13.54 -16.44 18.20
CA GLY A 185 13.73 -16.07 19.62
C GLY A 185 13.97 -14.58 19.81
N ILE A 186 13.33 -13.72 19.01
CA ILE A 186 13.50 -12.26 19.03
C ILE A 186 12.24 -11.55 19.51
N HIS A 187 12.40 -10.38 20.14
CA HIS A 187 11.29 -9.50 20.56
C HIS A 187 11.21 -8.22 19.71
N HIS A 188 12.21 -7.97 18.87
CA HIS A 188 12.26 -6.83 17.98
C HIS A 188 13.02 -7.21 16.69
N PRO A 189 12.60 -6.75 15.48
CA PRO A 189 13.26 -7.09 14.21
C PRO A 189 14.77 -6.83 14.18
N LYS A 190 15.22 -5.73 14.81
CA LYS A 190 16.65 -5.38 14.97
C LYS A 190 17.51 -6.45 15.67
N GLN A 191 16.91 -7.35 16.46
CA GLN A 191 17.63 -8.45 17.12
C GLN A 191 17.90 -9.62 16.17
N ALA A 192 17.31 -9.63 14.96
CA ALA A 192 17.54 -10.69 13.98
C ALA A 192 19.02 -10.73 13.52
N PRO A 193 19.51 -11.94 13.13
CA PRO A 193 20.81 -12.11 12.50
C PRO A 193 20.96 -11.18 11.30
N VAL A 194 22.17 -10.63 11.09
CA VAL A 194 22.43 -9.59 10.09
C VAL A 194 22.03 -10.05 8.69
N GLU A 195 22.21 -11.34 8.41
CA GLU A 195 22.00 -11.99 7.12
C GLU A 195 20.52 -12.01 6.71
N VAL A 196 19.60 -12.05 7.69
CA VAL A 196 18.14 -12.14 7.44
C VAL A 196 17.37 -10.93 7.98
N ARG A 197 18.03 -9.99 8.65
CA ARG A 197 17.38 -8.85 9.32
C ARG A 197 16.45 -8.08 8.41
N GLN A 198 16.87 -7.83 7.18
CA GLN A 198 16.08 -7.10 6.21
C GLN A 198 14.78 -7.84 5.85
N GLN A 199 14.85 -9.15 5.63
CA GLN A 199 13.69 -9.98 5.34
C GLN A 199 12.76 -10.09 6.55
N VAL A 200 13.31 -10.14 7.77
CA VAL A 200 12.54 -10.12 9.02
C VAL A 200 11.79 -8.79 9.20
N GLU A 201 12.43 -7.66 8.91
CA GLU A 201 11.78 -6.34 8.98
C GLU A 201 10.60 -6.23 7.99
N GLU A 202 10.78 -6.73 6.76
CA GLU A 202 9.70 -6.76 5.77
C GLU A 202 8.58 -7.73 6.18
N PHE A 203 8.94 -8.92 6.69
CA PHE A 203 7.98 -9.89 7.20
C PHE A 203 7.09 -9.26 8.26
N VAL A 204 7.70 -8.58 9.24
CA VAL A 204 6.96 -7.95 10.35
C VAL A 204 6.05 -6.84 9.82
N ALA A 205 6.54 -5.99 8.92
CA ALA A 205 5.71 -4.94 8.32
C ALA A 205 4.49 -5.52 7.58
N LEU A 206 4.67 -6.57 6.79
CA LEU A 206 3.57 -7.23 6.07
C LEU A 206 2.63 -8.01 7.00
N PHE A 207 3.18 -8.64 8.04
CA PHE A 207 2.41 -9.38 9.05
C PHE A 207 1.51 -8.43 9.84
N ASP A 208 2.07 -7.34 10.37
CA ASP A 208 1.34 -6.33 11.15
C ASP A 208 0.27 -5.64 10.29
N ALA A 209 0.56 -5.44 9.00
CA ALA A 209 -0.41 -4.92 8.05
C ALA A 209 -1.56 -5.90 7.73
N GLY A 210 -1.46 -7.18 8.15
CA GLY A 210 -2.44 -8.22 7.85
C GLY A 210 -2.39 -8.69 6.40
N ALA A 211 -1.24 -8.52 5.74
CA ALA A 211 -1.01 -8.92 4.35
C ALA A 211 -0.56 -10.38 4.20
N LEU A 212 -0.13 -11.04 5.27
CA LEU A 212 0.40 -12.40 5.20
C LEU A 212 -0.64 -13.44 5.64
N PRO A 213 -0.96 -14.44 4.80
CA PRO A 213 -1.81 -15.54 5.20
C PRO A 213 -1.06 -16.45 6.17
N LYS A 214 -1.81 -17.11 7.06
CA LYS A 214 -1.29 -18.21 7.86
C LYS A 214 -0.81 -19.34 6.91
N PRO A 215 0.43 -19.85 7.07
CA PRO A 215 0.90 -21.00 6.30
C PRO A 215 -0.01 -22.21 6.54
N LEU A 216 -0.33 -22.94 5.46
CA LEU A 216 -1.06 -24.21 5.50
C LEU A 216 -0.14 -25.37 5.90
#